data_AF-A0A545AKR4-F1
#
_entry.id   AF-A0A545AKR4-F1
#
_cell.length_a   1.000
_cell.length_b   1.000
_cell.length_c   1.000
_cell.angle_alpha   90.00
_cell.angle_beta   90.00
_cell.angle_gamma   90.00
#
_symmetry.space_group_name_H-M   'P 1'
#
loop_
_entity.id
_entity.type
_entity.pdbx_description
1 polymer ?
#
loop_
_entity_poly.entity_id
_entity_poly.type
_entity_poly.pdbx_seq_one_letter_code
_entity_poly.pdbx_strand_id
1 'polypeptide(L)'
;MPTALIAALASLALSALTALLSYVSTVRSQQRIAALQDRQDRDRRERDALRDYQYEARKRLYTELQPLVFDLAERSELAQRRVLHDLVDGARDGRLGTGGRLGTGGRLGPGWEDDPLHLVTTLWELLAPLGVIRIERQRLTGLDLTVDPGLRWQYRLVKEVQNVWTAGPDLAACPPVLAHRDESWDERQYLLSGTLEEISAALTGGGAADPALVGLGAFRDDVLSRETVLDYAVRMFEGFHPARNRVLWRLLIAATHVHAALAESLAGQLETGEHRPVHPVDARATRDWRVFDWRSPEDSADEQSVRADVDAARGYLLRRLPR
;
A
#
# COMPACT_ATOMS: atom_id res chain seq x y z
N MET A 1 23.18 94.62 -24.11
CA MET A 1 24.14 93.63 -23.57
C MET A 1 23.71 92.88 -22.30
N PRO A 2 22.85 93.37 -21.37
CA PRO A 2 22.54 92.61 -20.14
C PRO A 2 21.64 91.37 -20.35
N THR A 3 20.80 91.33 -21.40
CA THR A 3 19.85 90.24 -21.67
C THR A 3 20.52 88.93 -22.11
N ALA A 4 21.62 88.99 -22.86
CA ALA A 4 22.34 87.81 -23.32
C ALA A 4 23.04 87.06 -22.17
N LEU A 5 23.51 87.80 -21.16
CA LEU A 5 24.22 87.24 -20.01
C LEU A 5 23.25 86.52 -19.05
N ILE A 6 22.04 87.06 -18.88
CA ILE A 6 20.95 86.44 -18.13
C ILE A 6 20.48 85.15 -18.84
N ALA A 7 20.32 85.17 -20.16
CA ALA A 7 19.95 83.98 -20.93
C ALA A 7 21.02 82.88 -20.84
N ALA A 8 22.31 83.24 -20.90
CA ALA A 8 23.42 82.29 -20.77
C ALA A 8 23.46 81.63 -19.38
N LEU A 9 23.27 82.42 -18.31
CA LEU A 9 23.21 81.89 -16.94
C LEU A 9 22.00 80.99 -16.71
N ALA A 10 20.83 81.36 -17.22
CA ALA A 10 19.63 80.52 -17.16
C ALA A 10 19.82 79.19 -17.91
N SER A 11 20.49 79.22 -19.06
CA SER A 11 20.79 78.02 -19.86
C SER A 11 21.76 77.07 -19.13
N LEU A 12 22.79 77.63 -18.49
CA LEU A 12 23.74 76.87 -17.66
C LEU A 12 23.05 76.23 -16.46
N ALA A 13 22.20 76.99 -15.76
CA ALA A 13 21.44 76.47 -14.62
C ALA A 13 20.49 75.33 -15.02
N LEU A 14 19.79 75.48 -16.15
CA LEU A 14 18.91 74.44 -16.69
C LEU A 14 19.70 73.19 -17.09
N SER A 15 20.86 73.36 -17.75
CA SER A 15 21.74 72.24 -18.13
C SER A 15 22.32 71.51 -16.92
N ALA A 16 22.67 72.23 -15.86
CA ALA A 16 23.15 71.61 -14.62
C ALA A 16 22.04 70.82 -13.92
N LEU A 17 20.81 71.36 -13.90
CA LEU A 17 19.65 70.70 -13.32
C LEU A 17 19.29 69.42 -14.10
N THR A 18 19.28 69.46 -15.43
CA THR A 18 19.00 68.28 -16.27
C THR A 18 20.09 67.21 -16.12
N ALA A 19 21.35 67.62 -16.01
CA ALA A 19 22.46 66.69 -15.73
C ALA A 19 22.31 66.01 -14.36
N LEU A 20 21.97 66.78 -13.31
CA LEU A 20 21.75 66.25 -11.96
C LEU A 20 20.54 65.29 -11.91
N LEU A 21 19.41 65.67 -12.52
CA LEU A 21 18.23 64.83 -12.60
C LEU A 21 18.52 63.53 -13.39
N SER A 22 19.27 63.64 -14.48
CA SER A 22 19.72 62.49 -15.27
C SER A 22 20.61 61.56 -14.46
N TYR A 23 21.56 62.10 -13.69
CA TYR A 23 22.44 61.33 -12.82
C TYR A 23 21.65 60.59 -11.72
N VAL A 24 20.78 61.31 -11.00
CA VAL A 24 19.95 60.72 -9.94
C VAL A 24 19.00 59.66 -10.49
N SER A 25 18.40 59.92 -11.66
CA SER A 25 17.53 58.95 -12.36
C SER A 25 18.31 57.70 -12.75
N THR A 26 19.53 57.87 -13.30
CA THR A 26 20.40 56.77 -13.72
C THR A 26 20.82 55.92 -12.53
N VAL A 27 21.26 56.54 -11.42
CA VAL A 27 21.64 55.82 -10.19
C VAL A 27 20.45 55.02 -9.62
N ARG A 28 19.26 55.62 -9.56
CA ARG A 28 18.05 54.91 -9.11
C ARG A 28 17.65 53.77 -10.04
N SER A 29 17.80 53.97 -11.35
CA SER A 29 17.54 52.92 -12.35
C SER A 29 18.50 51.76 -12.20
N GLN A 30 19.81 52.04 -12.06
CA GLN A 30 20.85 51.03 -11.83
C GLN A 30 20.60 50.24 -10.53
N GLN A 31 20.22 50.92 -9.44
CA GLN A 31 19.86 50.26 -8.18
C GLN A 31 18.65 49.34 -8.32
N ARG A 32 17.61 49.76 -9.05
CA ARG A 32 16.43 48.93 -9.31
C ARG A 32 16.77 47.72 -10.18
N ILE A 33 17.59 47.90 -11.21
CA ILE A 33 18.05 46.81 -12.08
C ILE A 33 18.85 45.80 -11.25
N ALA A 34 19.81 46.25 -10.44
CA ALA A 34 20.60 45.38 -9.56
C ALA A 34 19.73 44.61 -8.56
N ALA A 35 18.74 45.27 -7.94
CA ALA A 35 17.82 44.62 -7.01
C ALA A 35 16.90 43.59 -7.69
N LEU A 36 16.46 43.85 -8.93
CA LEU A 36 15.69 42.88 -9.72
C LEU A 36 16.54 41.69 -10.16
N GLN A 37 17.79 41.94 -10.58
CA GLN A 37 18.73 40.87 -10.93
C GLN A 37 19.03 39.96 -9.74
N ASP A 38 19.34 40.53 -8.58
CA ASP A 38 19.57 39.75 -7.35
C ASP A 38 18.34 38.92 -6.94
N ARG A 39 17.12 39.48 -7.04
CA ARG A 39 15.89 38.71 -6.83
C ARG A 39 15.73 37.57 -7.84
N GLN A 40 15.91 37.84 -9.13
CA GLN A 40 15.81 36.81 -10.17
C GLN A 40 16.85 35.70 -9.98
N ASP A 41 18.07 36.05 -9.57
CA ASP A 41 19.14 35.09 -9.33
C ASP A 41 18.86 34.24 -8.09
N ARG A 42 18.29 34.82 -7.01
CA ARG A 42 17.82 34.05 -5.85
C ARG A 42 16.70 33.09 -6.23
N ASP A 43 15.67 33.58 -6.92
CA ASP A 43 14.54 32.75 -7.36
C ASP A 43 14.97 31.64 -8.33
N ARG A 44 16.01 31.87 -9.14
CA ARG A 44 16.61 30.84 -10.00
C ARG A 44 17.32 29.79 -9.18
N ARG A 45 18.22 30.20 -8.27
CA ARG A 45 18.96 29.27 -7.40
C ARG A 45 18.03 28.43 -6.53
N GLU A 46 16.95 29.01 -6.01
CA GLU A 46 15.95 28.27 -5.23
C GLU A 46 15.23 27.22 -6.08
N ARG A 47 14.82 27.58 -7.30
CA ARG A 47 14.17 26.64 -8.23
C ARG A 47 15.13 25.55 -8.71
N ASP A 48 16.38 25.90 -8.99
CA ASP A 48 17.42 24.95 -9.40
C ASP A 48 17.70 23.96 -8.26
N ALA A 49 17.88 24.46 -7.03
CA ALA A 49 18.07 23.61 -5.85
C ALA A 49 16.86 22.69 -5.59
N LEU A 50 15.63 23.19 -5.75
CA LEU A 50 14.42 22.38 -5.62
C LEU A 50 14.35 21.28 -6.69
N ARG A 51 14.69 21.59 -7.95
CA ARG A 51 14.71 20.62 -9.04
C ARG A 51 15.74 19.53 -8.79
N ASP A 52 16.95 19.91 -8.37
CA ASP A 52 18.03 18.98 -8.09
C ASP A 52 17.66 18.04 -6.92
N TYR A 53 17.05 18.60 -5.87
CA TYR A 53 16.50 17.82 -4.76
C TYR A 53 15.43 16.82 -5.25
N GLN A 54 14.42 17.29 -5.99
CA GLN A 54 13.33 16.44 -6.48
C GLN A 54 13.85 15.33 -7.41
N TYR A 55 14.83 15.63 -8.24
CA TYR A 55 15.47 14.65 -9.12
C TYR A 55 16.16 13.55 -8.32
N GLU A 56 17.02 13.92 -7.36
CA GLU A 56 17.72 12.93 -6.53
C GLU A 56 16.76 12.13 -5.64
N ALA A 57 15.72 12.76 -5.10
CA ALA A 57 14.68 12.08 -4.33
C ALA A 57 13.94 11.04 -5.19
N ARG A 58 13.46 11.41 -6.38
CA ARG A 58 12.80 10.47 -7.31
C ARG A 58 13.71 9.34 -7.76
N LYS A 59 14.98 9.64 -8.02
CA LYS A 59 15.97 8.63 -8.40
C LYS A 59 16.11 7.56 -7.31
N ARG A 60 16.21 7.96 -6.03
CA ARG A 60 16.26 7.02 -4.90
C ARG A 60 14.97 6.21 -4.79
N LEU A 61 13.81 6.86 -4.88
CA LEU A 61 12.52 6.16 -4.89
C LEU A 61 12.46 5.07 -5.97
N TYR A 62 12.84 5.38 -7.20
CA TYR A 62 12.78 4.40 -8.29
C TYR A 62 13.85 3.31 -8.18
N THR A 63 15.00 3.60 -7.58
CA THR A 63 16.08 2.61 -7.44
C THR A 63 15.84 1.68 -6.26
N GLU A 64 15.32 2.20 -5.14
CA GLU A 64 15.24 1.46 -3.88
C GLU A 64 13.85 0.88 -3.61
N LEU A 65 12.79 1.59 -4.01
CA LEU A 65 11.40 1.28 -3.66
C LEU A 65 10.61 0.62 -4.79
N GLN A 66 10.75 1.09 -6.04
CA GLN A 66 9.99 0.56 -7.18
C GLN A 66 10.12 -0.97 -7.37
N PRO A 67 11.31 -1.59 -7.23
CA PRO A 67 11.43 -3.04 -7.35
C PRO A 67 10.63 -3.80 -6.28
N LEU A 68 10.55 -3.24 -5.07
CA LEU A 68 9.78 -3.83 -3.96
C LEU A 68 8.28 -3.68 -4.18
N VAL A 69 7.82 -2.55 -4.70
CA VAL A 69 6.41 -2.35 -5.08
C VAL A 69 6.00 -3.33 -6.17
N PHE A 70 6.90 -3.62 -7.12
CA PHE A 70 6.66 -4.61 -8.15
C PHE A 70 6.54 -6.03 -7.58
N ASP A 71 7.51 -6.49 -6.78
CA ASP A 71 7.43 -7.81 -6.12
C ASP A 71 6.18 -7.89 -5.23
N LEU A 72 5.86 -6.84 -4.48
CA LEU A 72 4.65 -6.78 -3.67
C LEU A 72 3.37 -6.93 -4.50
N ALA A 73 3.30 -6.31 -5.68
CA ALA A 73 2.16 -6.48 -6.59
C ALA A 73 2.05 -7.93 -7.07
N GLU A 74 3.15 -8.57 -7.46
CA GLU A 74 3.16 -10.00 -7.85
C GLU A 74 2.71 -10.91 -6.69
N ARG A 75 3.19 -10.67 -5.47
CA ARG A 75 2.74 -11.42 -4.28
C ARG A 75 1.28 -11.15 -3.96
N SER A 76 0.81 -9.93 -4.16
CA SER A 76 -0.58 -9.54 -3.96
C SER A 76 -1.52 -10.25 -4.95
N GLU A 77 -1.10 -10.40 -6.20
CA GLU A 77 -1.84 -11.18 -7.20
C GLU A 77 -1.88 -12.69 -6.87
N LEU A 78 -0.78 -13.24 -6.35
CA LEU A 78 -0.76 -14.62 -5.85
C LEU A 78 -1.71 -14.80 -4.65
N ALA A 79 -1.66 -13.91 -3.67
CA ALA A 79 -2.57 -13.92 -2.52
C ALA A 79 -4.04 -13.81 -2.96
N GLN A 80 -4.34 -12.92 -3.90
CA GLN A 80 -5.67 -12.80 -4.49
C GLN A 80 -6.12 -14.10 -5.16
N ARG A 81 -5.27 -14.71 -6.00
CA ARG A 81 -5.59 -15.98 -6.66
C ARG A 81 -5.84 -17.09 -5.64
N ARG A 82 -5.04 -17.17 -4.58
CA ARG A 82 -5.21 -18.12 -3.48
C ARG A 82 -6.60 -17.97 -2.83
N VAL A 83 -7.06 -16.74 -2.59
CA VAL A 83 -8.40 -16.50 -2.04
C VAL A 83 -9.48 -16.87 -3.07
N LEU A 84 -9.43 -16.29 -4.27
CA LEU A 84 -10.53 -16.35 -5.24
C LEU A 84 -10.69 -17.70 -5.95
N HIS A 85 -9.60 -18.43 -6.15
CA HIS A 85 -9.63 -19.72 -6.84
C HIS A 85 -9.49 -20.87 -5.86
N ASP A 86 -8.48 -20.86 -4.99
CA ASP A 86 -8.24 -22.04 -4.16
C ASP A 86 -9.17 -22.13 -2.96
N LEU A 87 -9.37 -21.03 -2.22
CA LEU A 87 -10.23 -21.05 -1.04
C LEU A 87 -11.72 -21.02 -1.41
N VAL A 88 -12.13 -20.15 -2.34
CA VAL A 88 -13.53 -20.09 -2.78
C VAL A 88 -13.95 -21.39 -3.46
N ASP A 89 -13.21 -21.88 -4.46
CA ASP A 89 -13.58 -23.12 -5.15
C ASP A 89 -13.33 -24.33 -4.23
N GLY A 90 -12.32 -24.29 -3.37
CA GLY A 90 -12.10 -25.29 -2.33
C GLY A 90 -13.30 -25.43 -1.38
N ALA A 91 -13.89 -24.30 -0.93
CA ALA A 91 -15.09 -24.31 -0.10
C ALA A 91 -16.29 -24.83 -0.88
N ARG A 92 -16.50 -24.34 -2.10
CA ARG A 92 -17.59 -24.76 -3.00
C ARG A 92 -17.57 -26.26 -3.30
N ASP A 93 -16.39 -26.83 -3.44
CA ASP A 93 -16.20 -28.26 -3.72
C ASP A 93 -16.22 -29.12 -2.45
N GLY A 94 -16.35 -28.52 -1.26
CA GLY A 94 -16.30 -29.22 0.03
C GLY A 94 -14.92 -29.78 0.38
N ARG A 95 -13.83 -29.12 -0.07
CA ARG A 95 -12.44 -29.57 0.11
C ARG A 95 -11.68 -28.91 1.28
N LEU A 96 -12.16 -27.83 1.88
CA LEU A 96 -11.40 -27.12 2.94
C LEU A 96 -11.59 -27.70 4.36
N GLY A 97 -12.76 -28.26 4.69
CA GLY A 97 -13.15 -28.58 6.07
C GLY A 97 -12.87 -30.01 6.55
N THR A 98 -13.22 -30.29 7.80
CA THR A 98 -13.01 -31.56 8.56
C THR A 98 -13.70 -32.80 7.97
N GLY A 99 -14.48 -32.67 6.91
CA GLY A 99 -15.30 -33.75 6.35
C GLY A 99 -15.37 -33.69 4.84
N GLY A 100 -14.21 -33.68 4.17
CA GLY A 100 -14.14 -33.74 2.72
C GLY A 100 -15.10 -34.81 2.17
N ARG A 101 -15.79 -34.51 1.06
CA ARG A 101 -16.84 -35.37 0.46
C ARG A 101 -16.47 -36.85 0.26
N LEU A 102 -15.18 -37.17 0.29
CA LEU A 102 -14.63 -38.51 0.08
C LEU A 102 -14.08 -39.17 1.36
N GLY A 103 -14.28 -38.60 2.54
CA GLY A 103 -13.70 -39.11 3.79
C GLY A 103 -12.17 -38.95 3.89
N THR A 104 -11.53 -38.44 2.85
CA THR A 104 -10.17 -37.88 2.89
C THR A 104 -10.26 -36.55 3.60
N GLY A 105 -9.53 -36.36 4.71
CA GLY A 105 -9.50 -35.09 5.46
C GLY A 105 -9.39 -33.87 4.54
N GLY A 106 -10.08 -32.78 4.89
CA GLY A 106 -10.01 -31.57 4.06
C GLY A 106 -8.60 -31.02 3.99
N ARG A 107 -8.31 -30.26 2.94
CA ARG A 107 -6.99 -29.70 2.64
C ARG A 107 -6.47 -28.73 3.72
N LEU A 108 -7.37 -28.22 4.55
CA LEU A 108 -7.05 -27.41 5.73
C LEU A 108 -7.54 -28.09 7.02
N GLY A 109 -8.08 -29.30 6.96
CA GLY A 109 -8.66 -29.99 8.12
C GLY A 109 -7.61 -30.61 9.06
N PRO A 110 -8.06 -31.23 10.16
CA PRO A 110 -7.19 -32.02 11.03
C PRO A 110 -6.47 -33.12 10.24
N GLY A 111 -5.19 -33.35 10.54
CA GLY A 111 -4.34 -34.25 9.76
C GLY A 111 -3.71 -33.59 8.54
N TRP A 112 -3.75 -32.25 8.43
CA TRP A 112 -2.97 -31.52 7.44
C TRP A 112 -1.47 -31.83 7.56
N GLU A 113 -0.99 -32.29 8.72
CA GLU A 113 0.38 -32.73 8.92
C GLU A 113 0.77 -33.93 8.01
N ASP A 114 -0.20 -34.74 7.58
CA ASP A 114 0.03 -35.87 6.67
C ASP A 114 0.24 -35.41 5.21
N ASP A 115 -0.31 -34.25 4.83
CA ASP A 115 -0.08 -33.56 3.56
C ASP A 115 0.00 -32.03 3.77
N PRO A 116 1.12 -31.52 4.31
CA PRO A 116 1.19 -30.15 4.78
C PRO A 116 1.28 -29.13 3.65
N LEU A 117 1.48 -29.61 2.41
CA LEU A 117 1.80 -28.74 1.29
C LEU A 117 0.69 -27.72 1.03
N HIS A 118 -0.58 -28.12 1.15
CA HIS A 118 -1.68 -27.20 0.86
C HIS A 118 -1.80 -26.07 1.89
N LEU A 119 -1.75 -26.40 3.19
CA LEU A 119 -1.81 -25.38 4.24
C LEU A 119 -0.58 -24.45 4.16
N VAL A 120 0.63 -25.03 4.05
CA VAL A 120 1.87 -24.25 3.99
C VAL A 120 1.90 -23.31 2.78
N THR A 121 1.53 -23.79 1.59
CA THR A 121 1.48 -22.94 0.39
C THR A 121 0.42 -21.85 0.52
N THR A 122 -0.74 -22.18 1.10
CA THR A 122 -1.80 -21.19 1.40
C THR A 122 -1.29 -20.10 2.33
N LEU A 123 -0.66 -20.46 3.45
CA LEU A 123 -0.10 -19.50 4.40
C LEU A 123 0.99 -18.66 3.76
N TRP A 124 1.93 -19.28 3.03
CA TRP A 124 3.03 -18.56 2.40
C TRP A 124 2.52 -17.54 1.38
N GLU A 125 1.59 -17.93 0.49
CA GLU A 125 1.08 -17.01 -0.53
C GLU A 125 0.27 -15.87 0.07
N LEU A 126 -0.51 -16.12 1.13
CA LEU A 126 -1.29 -15.07 1.80
C LEU A 126 -0.42 -14.12 2.62
N LEU A 127 0.64 -14.63 3.27
CA LEU A 127 1.47 -13.85 4.18
C LEU A 127 2.71 -13.26 3.51
N ALA A 128 3.21 -13.80 2.40
CA ALA A 128 4.39 -13.30 1.66
C ALA A 128 4.38 -11.78 1.42
N PRO A 129 3.25 -11.12 1.07
CA PRO A 129 3.19 -9.66 0.98
C PRO A 129 3.73 -8.94 2.24
N LEU A 130 3.50 -9.48 3.44
CA LEU A 130 3.97 -8.90 4.70
C LEU A 130 5.50 -8.89 4.83
N GLY A 131 6.18 -9.91 4.30
CA GLY A 131 7.63 -9.95 4.26
C GLY A 131 8.21 -8.85 3.36
N VAL A 132 7.60 -8.66 2.18
CA VAL A 132 7.98 -7.58 1.25
C VAL A 132 7.73 -6.21 1.88
N ILE A 133 6.59 -6.03 2.54
CA ILE A 133 6.27 -4.78 3.28
C ILE A 133 7.30 -4.48 4.36
N ARG A 134 7.78 -5.50 5.08
CA ARG A 134 8.82 -5.31 6.08
C ARG A 134 10.13 -4.83 5.44
N ILE A 135 10.55 -5.43 4.33
CA ILE A 135 11.72 -5.00 3.57
C ILE A 135 11.56 -3.55 3.10
N GLU A 136 10.37 -3.21 2.60
CA GLU A 136 10.00 -1.86 2.18
C GLU A 136 10.19 -0.85 3.31
N ARG A 137 9.60 -1.13 4.49
CA ARG A 137 9.67 -0.25 5.65
C ARG A 137 11.10 0.01 6.14
N GLN A 138 12.01 -0.95 5.97
CA GLN A 138 13.42 -0.77 6.30
C GLN A 138 14.10 0.23 5.35
N ARG A 139 13.71 0.26 4.08
CA ARG A 139 14.26 1.16 3.05
C ARG A 139 13.61 2.54 3.00
N LEU A 140 12.43 2.72 3.60
CA LEU A 140 11.74 4.02 3.60
C LEU A 140 12.41 5.11 4.43
N THR A 141 13.35 4.78 5.31
CA THR A 141 14.03 5.76 6.17
C THR A 141 14.87 6.70 5.31
N GLY A 142 14.39 7.93 5.12
CA GLY A 142 15.08 8.97 4.33
C GLY A 142 14.54 9.15 2.90
N LEU A 143 13.44 8.47 2.55
CA LEU A 143 12.73 8.68 1.28
C LEU A 143 11.60 9.71 1.46
N ASP A 144 11.57 10.72 0.59
CA ASP A 144 10.49 11.71 0.55
C ASP A 144 9.41 11.27 -0.45
N LEU A 145 8.30 10.71 0.04
CA LEU A 145 7.18 10.31 -0.82
C LEU A 145 6.38 11.50 -1.38
N THR A 146 6.67 12.75 -0.99
CA THR A 146 5.92 13.91 -1.51
C THR A 146 6.29 14.26 -2.95
N VAL A 147 7.46 13.83 -3.44
CA VAL A 147 7.91 14.10 -4.82
C VAL A 147 7.22 13.24 -5.88
N ASP A 148 6.54 12.16 -5.47
CA ASP A 148 5.79 11.24 -6.33
C ASP A 148 4.42 10.89 -5.70
N PRO A 149 3.34 11.58 -6.11
CA PRO A 149 2.00 11.34 -5.58
C PRO A 149 1.46 9.92 -5.83
N GLY A 150 1.89 9.26 -6.91
CA GLY A 150 1.45 7.91 -7.26
C GLY A 150 2.05 6.87 -6.33
N LEU A 151 3.36 6.97 -6.10
CA LEU A 151 4.06 6.11 -5.15
C LEU A 151 3.57 6.33 -3.71
N ARG A 152 3.22 7.57 -3.36
CA ARG A 152 2.56 7.88 -2.08
C ARG A 152 1.22 7.16 -1.93
N TRP A 153 0.42 7.06 -3.00
CA TRP A 153 -0.83 6.31 -3.00
C TRP A 153 -0.58 4.80 -2.89
N GLN A 154 0.37 4.26 -3.66
CA GLN A 154 0.77 2.85 -3.57
C GLN A 154 1.21 2.51 -2.15
N TYR A 155 2.10 3.30 -1.55
CA TYR A 155 2.51 3.12 -0.15
C TYR A 155 1.34 3.15 0.84
N ARG A 156 0.32 3.98 0.58
CA ARG A 156 -0.91 3.97 1.38
C ARG A 156 -1.64 2.63 1.28
N LEU A 157 -1.76 2.07 0.08
CA LEU A 157 -2.34 0.74 -0.12
C LEU A 157 -1.50 -0.35 0.56
N VAL A 158 -0.16 -0.28 0.44
CA VAL A 158 0.79 -1.17 1.12
C VAL A 158 0.54 -1.21 2.63
N LYS A 159 0.36 -0.04 3.26
CA LYS A 159 0.01 0.03 4.69
C LYS A 159 -1.33 -0.63 4.99
N GLU A 160 -2.32 -0.48 4.11
CA GLU A 160 -3.61 -1.13 4.32
C GLU A 160 -3.56 -2.65 4.14
N VAL A 161 -2.68 -3.19 3.29
CA VAL A 161 -2.43 -4.65 3.25
C VAL A 161 -2.03 -5.14 4.64
N GLN A 162 -1.10 -4.46 5.30
CA GLN A 162 -0.68 -4.79 6.66
C GLN A 162 -1.81 -4.59 7.69
N ASN A 163 -2.53 -3.46 7.63
CA ASN A 163 -3.56 -3.12 8.61
C ASN A 163 -4.77 -4.06 8.57
N VAL A 164 -5.14 -4.60 7.41
CA VAL A 164 -6.27 -5.52 7.29
C VAL A 164 -6.07 -6.77 8.17
N TRP A 165 -4.84 -7.29 8.25
CA TRP A 165 -4.54 -8.48 9.04
C TRP A 165 -4.80 -8.32 10.55
N THR A 166 -4.82 -7.08 11.05
CA THR A 166 -5.10 -6.77 12.46
C THR A 166 -6.50 -6.19 12.68
N ALA A 167 -7.28 -6.01 11.61
CA ALA A 167 -8.58 -5.33 11.63
C ALA A 167 -9.75 -6.25 12.01
N GLY A 168 -9.50 -7.41 12.62
CA GLY A 168 -10.54 -8.38 12.97
C GLY A 168 -11.70 -7.79 13.77
N PRO A 169 -11.45 -7.06 14.88
CA PRO A 169 -12.51 -6.42 15.66
C PRO A 169 -13.32 -5.39 14.84
N ASP A 170 -12.66 -4.57 14.03
CA ASP A 170 -13.31 -3.56 13.18
C ASP A 170 -14.17 -4.20 12.08
N LEU A 171 -13.71 -5.30 11.48
CA LEU A 171 -14.43 -6.09 10.48
C LEU A 171 -15.60 -6.85 11.10
N ALA A 172 -15.45 -7.37 12.33
CA ALA A 172 -16.52 -8.00 13.09
C ALA A 172 -17.61 -7.00 13.49
N ALA A 173 -17.23 -5.74 13.79
CA ALA A 173 -18.16 -4.66 14.12
C ALA A 173 -18.94 -4.11 12.90
N CYS A 174 -18.55 -4.46 11.67
CA CYS A 174 -19.31 -4.10 10.48
C CYS A 174 -20.63 -4.87 10.41
N PRO A 175 -21.77 -4.23 10.07
CA PRO A 175 -23.04 -4.94 9.90
C PRO A 175 -22.97 -6.05 8.83
N PRO A 176 -23.57 -7.23 9.08
CA PRO A 176 -24.13 -7.68 10.35
C PRO A 176 -23.01 -7.94 11.36
N VAL A 177 -23.19 -7.42 12.58
CA VAL A 177 -22.19 -7.55 13.65
C VAL A 177 -21.98 -9.01 13.98
N LEU A 178 -20.72 -9.44 13.99
CA LEU A 178 -20.33 -10.80 14.34
C LEU A 178 -19.83 -10.84 15.78
N ALA A 179 -20.22 -11.89 16.50
CA ALA A 179 -19.53 -12.24 17.73
C ALA A 179 -18.10 -12.64 17.37
N HIS A 180 -17.12 -12.01 18.00
CA HIS A 180 -15.73 -12.43 17.97
C HIS A 180 -15.29 -12.67 19.41
N ARG A 181 -14.49 -13.71 19.61
CA ARG A 181 -13.93 -14.06 20.91
C ARG A 181 -12.42 -13.88 20.81
N ASP A 182 -11.89 -13.07 21.72
CA ASP A 182 -10.44 -12.83 21.83
C ASP A 182 -9.85 -13.49 23.07
N GLU A 183 -10.67 -14.26 23.79
CA GLU A 183 -10.35 -14.89 25.08
C GLU A 183 -9.30 -15.99 24.92
N SER A 184 -9.34 -16.73 23.80
CA SER A 184 -8.41 -17.81 23.52
C SER A 184 -7.75 -17.65 22.16
N TRP A 185 -6.54 -18.20 22.04
CA TRP A 185 -5.78 -18.19 20.78
C TRP A 185 -6.49 -18.98 19.68
N ASP A 186 -7.20 -20.05 20.03
CA ASP A 186 -7.85 -20.95 19.06
C ASP A 186 -9.17 -20.37 18.51
N GLU A 187 -9.77 -19.38 19.18
CA GLU A 187 -11.00 -18.72 18.71
C GLU A 187 -10.74 -17.46 17.88
N ARG A 188 -9.51 -16.92 17.93
CA ARG A 188 -9.16 -15.66 17.27
C ARG A 188 -8.95 -15.86 15.77
N GLN A 189 -9.54 -14.95 14.99
CA GLN A 189 -9.62 -15.05 13.51
C GLN A 189 -8.86 -13.92 12.78
N TYR A 190 -7.87 -13.33 13.44
CA TYR A 190 -7.05 -12.23 12.92
C TYR A 190 -5.71 -12.17 13.66
N LEU A 191 -4.74 -11.43 13.12
CA LEU A 191 -3.41 -11.28 13.73
C LEU A 191 -3.37 -10.14 14.76
N LEU A 192 -2.63 -10.34 15.85
CA LEU A 192 -2.26 -9.22 16.74
C LEU A 192 -1.08 -8.46 16.11
N SER A 193 -0.95 -7.16 16.41
CA SER A 193 0.13 -6.34 15.84
C SER A 193 1.53 -6.89 16.16
N GLY A 194 1.77 -7.38 17.38
CA GLY A 194 3.05 -8.01 17.74
C GLY A 194 3.32 -9.29 16.95
N THR A 195 2.32 -10.18 16.89
CA THR A 195 2.39 -11.42 16.09
C THR A 195 2.58 -11.13 14.59
N LEU A 196 1.97 -10.07 14.06
CA LEU A 196 2.15 -9.64 12.68
C LEU A 196 3.61 -9.20 12.41
N GLU A 197 4.22 -8.46 13.33
CA GLU A 197 5.62 -8.04 13.21
C GLU A 197 6.58 -9.23 13.26
N GLU A 198 6.33 -10.18 14.15
CA GLU A 198 7.08 -11.43 14.28
C GLU A 198 6.93 -12.31 13.03
N ILE A 199 5.71 -12.52 12.52
CA ILE A 199 5.46 -13.25 11.26
C ILE A 199 6.17 -12.56 10.09
N SER A 200 6.05 -11.23 9.99
CA SER A 200 6.72 -10.47 8.95
C SER A 200 8.24 -10.62 9.04
N ALA A 201 8.80 -10.71 10.25
CA ALA A 201 10.21 -10.98 10.46
C ALA A 201 10.61 -12.41 10.04
N ALA A 202 9.81 -13.42 10.37
CA ALA A 202 10.03 -14.80 9.95
C ALA A 202 9.98 -14.98 8.42
N LEU A 203 9.22 -14.14 7.72
CA LEU A 203 9.16 -14.11 6.26
C LEU A 203 10.36 -13.40 5.60
N THR A 204 11.22 -12.74 6.38
CA THR A 204 12.39 -12.03 5.87
C THR A 204 13.68 -12.72 6.30
N GLY A 205 14.50 -13.08 5.33
CA GLY A 205 15.86 -13.57 5.52
C GLY A 205 16.89 -12.63 4.93
N GLY A 206 18.11 -13.13 4.75
CA GLY A 206 19.22 -12.34 4.20
C GLY A 206 19.96 -11.52 5.25
N GLY A 207 20.91 -10.71 4.79
CA GLY A 207 21.68 -9.81 5.66
C GLY A 207 20.96 -8.48 5.87
N ALA A 208 21.34 -7.72 6.90
CA ALA A 208 20.74 -6.40 7.18
C ALA A 208 20.86 -5.41 5.99
N ALA A 209 21.89 -5.57 5.15
CA ALA A 209 22.11 -4.75 3.96
C ALA A 209 21.32 -5.21 2.73
N ASP A 210 20.92 -6.48 2.69
CA ASP A 210 20.21 -7.08 1.56
C ASP A 210 19.13 -8.05 2.07
N PRO A 211 18.07 -7.52 2.70
CA PRO A 211 16.99 -8.34 3.21
C PRO A 211 16.16 -8.87 2.03
N ALA A 212 15.80 -10.14 2.10
CA ALA A 212 15.07 -10.85 1.04
C ALA A 212 13.91 -11.65 1.62
N LEU A 213 12.88 -11.89 0.81
CA LEU A 213 11.79 -12.78 1.20
C LEU A 213 12.31 -14.22 1.32
N VAL A 214 11.91 -14.91 2.40
CA VAL A 214 12.22 -16.33 2.58
C VAL A 214 11.48 -17.17 1.53
N GLY A 215 12.22 -18.05 0.86
CA GLY A 215 11.64 -18.97 -0.12
C GLY A 215 10.71 -20.00 0.53
N LEU A 216 9.71 -20.48 -0.23
CA LEU A 216 8.70 -21.43 0.25
C LEU A 216 9.27 -22.67 0.95
N GLY A 217 10.42 -23.19 0.50
CA GLY A 217 11.07 -24.34 1.14
C GLY A 217 11.48 -24.06 2.59
N ALA A 218 12.19 -22.95 2.83
CA ALA A 218 12.61 -22.56 4.17
C ALA A 218 11.41 -22.16 5.04
N PHE A 219 10.40 -21.49 4.46
CA PHE A 219 9.15 -21.20 5.17
C PHE A 219 8.43 -22.48 5.59
N ARG A 220 8.35 -23.50 4.72
CA ARG A 220 7.76 -24.80 5.04
C ARG A 220 8.48 -25.46 6.20
N ASP A 221 9.81 -25.49 6.16
CA ASP A 221 10.60 -26.14 7.20
C ASP A 221 10.38 -25.43 8.56
N ASP A 222 10.21 -24.10 8.56
CA ASP A 222 9.83 -23.31 9.75
C ASP A 222 8.43 -23.68 10.28
N VAL A 223 7.42 -23.71 9.41
CA VAL A 223 6.04 -24.10 9.78
C VAL A 223 5.99 -25.51 10.35
N LEU A 224 6.70 -26.46 9.75
CA LEU A 224 6.71 -27.85 10.19
C LEU A 224 7.41 -28.06 11.52
N SER A 225 8.32 -27.17 11.93
CA SER A 225 8.93 -27.23 13.25
C SER A 225 7.93 -26.98 14.39
N ARG A 226 6.84 -26.24 14.12
CA ARG A 226 5.84 -25.76 15.11
C ARG A 226 6.42 -25.01 16.32
N GLU A 227 7.68 -24.59 16.25
CA GLU A 227 8.35 -23.85 17.33
C GLU A 227 8.32 -22.33 17.12
N THR A 228 7.59 -21.86 16.10
CA THR A 228 7.64 -20.47 15.66
C THR A 228 6.32 -19.74 15.79
N VAL A 229 6.39 -18.42 15.63
CA VAL A 229 5.22 -17.54 15.57
C VAL A 229 4.21 -17.96 14.48
N LEU A 230 4.63 -18.74 13.49
CA LEU A 230 3.76 -19.22 12.43
C LEU A 230 2.71 -20.24 12.91
N ASP A 231 2.90 -20.89 14.07
CA ASP A 231 1.87 -21.79 14.65
C ASP A 231 0.54 -21.06 14.85
N TYR A 232 0.59 -19.77 15.15
CA TYR A 232 -0.63 -18.97 15.27
C TYR A 232 -1.37 -18.83 13.92
N ALA A 233 -0.64 -18.57 12.84
CA ALA A 233 -1.23 -18.50 11.51
C ALA A 233 -1.76 -19.87 11.06
N VAL A 234 -1.04 -20.96 11.38
CA VAL A 234 -1.49 -22.34 11.15
C VAL A 234 -2.84 -22.58 11.82
N ARG A 235 -2.96 -22.32 13.12
CA ARG A 235 -4.23 -22.53 13.87
C ARG A 235 -5.38 -21.70 13.32
N MET A 236 -5.11 -20.46 12.90
CA MET A 236 -6.12 -19.58 12.32
C MET A 236 -6.71 -20.14 11.01
N PHE A 237 -5.92 -20.88 10.24
CA PHE A 237 -6.33 -21.51 8.98
C PHE A 237 -6.70 -23.00 9.10
N GLU A 238 -6.35 -23.64 10.21
CA GLU A 238 -6.75 -25.02 10.48
C GLU A 238 -8.28 -25.11 10.61
N GLY A 239 -8.86 -26.02 9.85
CA GLY A 239 -10.30 -26.19 9.69
C GLY A 239 -11.00 -24.99 9.05
N PHE A 240 -10.28 -24.06 8.41
CA PHE A 240 -10.88 -22.84 7.87
C PHE A 240 -12.05 -23.14 6.92
N HIS A 241 -13.17 -22.44 7.14
CA HIS A 241 -14.28 -22.40 6.21
C HIS A 241 -14.97 -21.02 6.26
N PRO A 242 -15.29 -20.37 5.13
CA PRO A 242 -15.90 -19.04 5.13
C PRO A 242 -17.16 -18.92 6.00
N ALA A 243 -18.01 -19.96 6.02
CA ALA A 243 -19.22 -20.01 6.85
C ALA A 243 -18.95 -19.98 8.37
N ARG A 244 -17.86 -20.62 8.82
CA ARG A 244 -17.52 -20.78 10.25
C ARG A 244 -16.58 -19.69 10.74
N ASN A 245 -15.64 -19.30 9.88
CA ASN A 245 -14.59 -18.34 10.16
C ASN A 245 -14.91 -17.00 9.46
N ARG A 246 -16.09 -16.44 9.75
CA ARG A 246 -16.61 -15.25 9.04
C ARG A 246 -15.77 -14.00 9.24
N VAL A 247 -15.13 -13.83 10.40
CA VAL A 247 -14.24 -12.67 10.65
C VAL A 247 -12.99 -12.79 9.79
N LEU A 248 -12.36 -13.96 9.78
CA LEU A 248 -11.22 -14.22 8.89
C LEU A 248 -11.63 -14.10 7.42
N TRP A 249 -12.84 -14.53 7.05
CA TRP A 249 -13.33 -14.39 5.68
C TRP A 249 -13.49 -12.93 5.26
N ARG A 250 -14.08 -12.07 6.11
CA ARG A 250 -14.15 -10.62 5.85
C ARG A 250 -12.77 -9.99 5.72
N LEU A 251 -11.81 -10.45 6.52
CA LEU A 251 -10.42 -10.03 6.45
C LEU A 251 -9.80 -10.40 5.10
N LEU A 252 -9.95 -11.65 4.65
CA LEU A 252 -9.45 -12.10 3.36
C LEU A 252 -10.10 -11.35 2.18
N ILE A 253 -11.40 -11.06 2.25
CA ILE A 253 -12.08 -10.22 1.25
C ILE A 253 -11.47 -8.81 1.23
N ALA A 254 -11.33 -8.17 2.40
CA ALA A 254 -10.74 -6.85 2.49
C ALA A 254 -9.30 -6.81 1.96
N ALA A 255 -8.48 -7.80 2.30
CA ALA A 255 -7.12 -7.94 1.81
C ALA A 255 -7.12 -8.09 0.28
N THR A 256 -7.99 -8.93 -0.27
CA THR A 256 -8.13 -9.16 -1.72
C THR A 256 -8.50 -7.87 -2.46
N HIS A 257 -9.38 -7.04 -1.91
CA HIS A 257 -9.69 -5.72 -2.48
C HIS A 257 -8.46 -4.79 -2.49
N VAL A 258 -7.68 -4.76 -1.41
CA VAL A 258 -6.47 -3.92 -1.35
C VAL A 258 -5.39 -4.44 -2.31
N HIS A 259 -5.19 -5.76 -2.38
CA HIS A 259 -4.28 -6.40 -3.33
C HIS A 259 -4.65 -6.07 -4.79
N ALA A 260 -5.93 -6.16 -5.14
CA ALA A 260 -6.43 -5.81 -6.47
C ALA A 260 -6.18 -4.34 -6.82
N ALA A 261 -6.46 -3.42 -5.89
CA ALA A 261 -6.19 -1.99 -6.11
C ALA A 261 -4.70 -1.69 -6.24
N LEU A 262 -3.84 -2.37 -5.50
CA LEU A 262 -2.39 -2.20 -5.60
C LEU A 262 -1.88 -2.64 -6.97
N ALA A 263 -2.26 -3.84 -7.41
CA ALA A 263 -1.90 -4.38 -8.72
C ALA A 263 -2.42 -3.50 -9.87
N GLU A 264 -3.70 -3.10 -9.83
CA GLU A 264 -4.29 -2.23 -10.87
C GLU A 264 -3.67 -0.83 -10.89
N SER A 265 -3.35 -0.25 -9.72
CA SER A 265 -2.68 1.05 -9.64
C SER A 265 -1.27 1.01 -10.23
N LEU A 266 -0.56 -0.11 -10.06
CA LEU A 266 0.77 -0.31 -10.65
C LEU A 266 0.70 -0.55 -12.16
N ALA A 267 -0.20 -1.44 -12.62
CA ALA A 267 -0.38 -1.74 -14.03
C ALA A 267 -0.75 -0.49 -14.85
N GLY A 268 -1.69 0.33 -14.34
CA GLY A 268 -2.09 1.57 -15.00
C GLY A 268 -0.94 2.57 -15.18
N GLN A 269 -0.04 2.66 -14.18
CA GLN A 269 1.16 3.49 -14.26
C GLN A 269 2.14 3.00 -15.34
N LEU A 270 2.32 1.68 -15.47
CA LEU A 270 3.21 1.09 -16.47
C LEU A 270 2.68 1.25 -17.90
N GLU A 271 1.36 1.13 -18.10
CA GLU A 271 0.74 1.21 -19.43
C GLU A 271 0.65 2.63 -19.97
N THR A 272 0.29 3.59 -19.11
CA THR A 272 -0.04 4.95 -19.54
C THR A 272 1.03 5.98 -19.19
N GLY A 273 1.95 5.65 -18.29
CA GLY A 273 2.86 6.62 -17.67
C GLY A 273 2.16 7.58 -16.69
N GLU A 274 0.83 7.54 -16.59
CA GLU A 274 0.05 8.34 -15.67
C GLU A 274 -0.35 7.54 -14.43
N HIS A 275 -0.22 8.14 -13.27
CA HIS A 275 -0.70 7.53 -12.03
C HIS A 275 -2.21 7.61 -11.97
N ARG A 276 -2.86 6.45 -12.03
CA ARG A 276 -4.30 6.32 -11.82
C ARG A 276 -4.55 5.64 -10.48
N PRO A 277 -4.80 6.38 -9.38
CA PRO A 277 -5.10 5.76 -8.11
C PRO A 277 -6.40 4.96 -8.22
N VAL A 278 -6.35 3.68 -7.88
CA VAL A 278 -7.53 2.80 -7.82
C VAL A 278 -7.91 2.62 -6.34
N HIS A 279 -9.13 2.98 -5.99
CA HIS A 279 -9.66 2.72 -4.66
C HIS A 279 -10.00 1.22 -4.51
N PRO A 280 -9.69 0.54 -3.38
CA PRO A 280 -9.89 -0.91 -3.20
C PRO A 280 -11.27 -1.45 -3.54
N VAL A 281 -12.34 -0.71 -3.22
CA VAL A 281 -13.72 -1.15 -3.50
C VAL A 281 -14.15 -0.98 -4.97
N ASP A 282 -13.33 -0.31 -5.76
CA ASP A 282 -13.58 0.00 -7.18
C ASP A 282 -12.65 -0.81 -8.10
N ALA A 283 -11.72 -1.59 -7.54
CA ALA A 283 -10.86 -2.51 -8.27
C ALA A 283 -11.70 -3.54 -9.05
N ARG A 284 -11.34 -3.76 -10.32
CA ARG A 284 -12.13 -4.56 -11.27
C ARG A 284 -12.26 -6.01 -10.83
N ALA A 285 -11.16 -6.63 -10.40
CA ALA A 285 -11.11 -8.05 -10.06
C ALA A 285 -12.05 -8.43 -8.90
N THR A 286 -12.43 -7.46 -8.07
CA THR A 286 -13.22 -7.67 -6.84
C THR A 286 -14.54 -6.89 -6.86
N ARG A 287 -14.87 -6.25 -8.00
CA ARG A 287 -16.05 -5.39 -8.11
C ARG A 287 -17.35 -6.18 -8.01
N ASP A 288 -17.39 -7.38 -8.60
CA ASP A 288 -18.51 -8.31 -8.48
C ASP A 288 -18.36 -9.15 -7.22
N TRP A 289 -19.33 -9.10 -6.32
CA TRP A 289 -19.29 -9.85 -5.06
C TRP A 289 -19.32 -11.38 -5.32
N ARG A 290 -19.82 -11.83 -6.47
CA ARG A 290 -19.96 -13.25 -6.81
C ARG A 290 -18.62 -13.98 -6.90
N VAL A 291 -17.51 -13.27 -7.12
CA VAL A 291 -16.17 -13.87 -7.09
C VAL A 291 -15.82 -14.42 -5.69
N PHE A 292 -16.53 -13.98 -4.65
CA PHE A 292 -16.40 -14.45 -3.27
C PHE A 292 -17.50 -15.45 -2.87
N ASP A 293 -18.33 -15.91 -3.81
CA ASP A 293 -19.39 -16.86 -3.51
C ASP A 293 -18.83 -18.28 -3.34
N TRP A 294 -18.56 -18.64 -2.10
CA TRP A 294 -17.99 -19.93 -1.70
C TRP A 294 -19.02 -21.07 -1.62
N ARG A 295 -20.31 -20.79 -1.82
CA ARG A 295 -21.37 -21.78 -1.63
C ARG A 295 -21.42 -22.79 -2.76
N SER A 296 -21.66 -24.04 -2.40
CA SER A 296 -22.12 -25.12 -3.26
C SER A 296 -23.64 -25.08 -3.45
N PRO A 297 -24.20 -25.75 -4.46
CA PRO A 297 -25.65 -25.89 -4.61
C PRO A 297 -26.36 -26.59 -3.44
N GLU A 298 -25.62 -27.31 -2.60
CA GLU A 298 -26.13 -28.06 -1.45
C GLU A 298 -26.04 -27.26 -0.13
N ASP A 299 -25.33 -26.13 -0.13
CA ASP A 299 -25.19 -25.32 1.07
C ASP A 299 -26.50 -24.61 1.42
N SER A 300 -26.85 -24.66 2.71
CA SER A 300 -28.05 -24.00 3.24
C SER A 300 -27.86 -22.48 3.46
N ALA A 301 -26.68 -21.94 3.18
CA ALA A 301 -26.37 -20.53 3.37
C ALA A 301 -27.08 -19.66 2.32
N ASP A 302 -27.79 -18.63 2.77
CA ASP A 302 -28.48 -17.71 1.88
C ASP A 302 -27.49 -16.77 1.15
N GLU A 303 -27.92 -16.25 0.00
CA GLU A 303 -27.13 -15.29 -0.79
C GLU A 303 -26.84 -14.02 0.02
N GLN A 304 -27.81 -13.62 0.83
CA GLN A 304 -27.72 -12.43 1.66
C GLN A 304 -26.58 -12.52 2.68
N SER A 305 -26.31 -13.68 3.28
CA SER A 305 -25.21 -13.85 4.22
C SER A 305 -23.85 -13.72 3.55
N VAL A 306 -23.66 -14.31 2.37
CA VAL A 306 -22.39 -14.19 1.61
C VAL A 306 -22.16 -12.74 1.20
N ARG A 307 -23.18 -12.11 0.62
CA ARG A 307 -23.13 -10.71 0.20
C ARG A 307 -22.86 -9.78 1.38
N ALA A 308 -23.44 -10.05 2.53
CA ALA A 308 -23.25 -9.25 3.74
C ALA A 308 -21.79 -9.23 4.21
N ASP A 309 -21.03 -10.32 4.06
CA ASP A 309 -19.61 -10.34 4.42
C ASP A 309 -18.75 -9.53 3.43
N VAL A 310 -19.11 -9.54 2.14
CA VAL A 310 -18.47 -8.68 1.13
C VAL A 310 -18.78 -7.20 1.39
N ASP A 311 -20.04 -6.88 1.66
CA ASP A 311 -20.48 -5.50 1.96
C ASP A 311 -19.83 -4.98 3.26
N ALA A 312 -19.66 -5.85 4.27
CA ALA A 312 -18.94 -5.52 5.50
C ALA A 312 -17.46 -5.15 5.23
N ALA A 313 -16.75 -5.98 4.46
CA ALA A 313 -15.35 -5.72 4.09
C ALA A 313 -15.21 -4.42 3.26
N ARG A 314 -16.11 -4.18 2.30
CA ARG A 314 -16.13 -2.94 1.51
C ARG A 314 -16.44 -1.72 2.36
N GLY A 315 -17.40 -1.83 3.28
CA GLY A 315 -17.75 -0.78 4.24
C GLY A 315 -16.59 -0.42 5.16
N TYR A 316 -15.84 -1.43 5.63
CA TYR A 316 -14.59 -1.22 6.37
C TYR A 316 -13.59 -0.40 5.54
N LEU A 317 -13.32 -0.80 4.29
CA LEU A 317 -12.35 -0.13 3.42
C LEU A 317 -12.74 1.33 3.10
N LEU A 318 -14.02 1.59 2.83
CA LEU A 318 -14.54 2.95 2.57
C LEU A 318 -14.38 3.91 3.76
N ARG A 319 -14.37 3.41 5.00
CA ARG A 319 -14.12 4.23 6.19
C ARG A 319 -12.63 4.52 6.40
N ARG A 320 -11.77 3.60 5.99
CA ARG A 320 -10.31 3.65 6.21
C ARG A 320 -9.59 4.46 5.13
N LEU A 321 -10.05 4.36 3.90
CA LEU A 321 -9.47 5.02 2.74
C LEU A 321 -10.46 6.06 2.17
N PRO A 322 -10.08 7.35 2.14
CA PRO A 322 -10.83 8.36 1.43
C PRO A 322 -10.73 8.10 -0.07
N ARG A 323 -11.81 8.45 -0.77
CA ARG A 323 -11.86 8.50 -2.22
C ARG A 323 -11.18 9.74 -2.77
#